data_AF-A0A948ZUS2-F1
#
_entry.id   AF-A0A948ZUS2-F1
#
_cell.length_a   1.000
_cell.length_b   1.000
_cell.length_c   1.000
_cell.angle_alpha   90.00
_cell.angle_beta   90.00
_cell.angle_gamma   90.00
#
_symmetry.space_group_name_H-M   'P 1'
#
loop_
_entity.id
_entity.type
_entity.pdbx_description
1 polymer ?
#
loop_
_entity_poly.entity_id
_entity_poly.type
_entity_poly.pdbx_seq_one_letter_code
_entity_poly.pdbx_strand_id
1 'polypeptide(L)'
;MSNLQHKKILITQAKEIYTMLDEYLTIHNKVIKSTGTVTSLFKDHDYLAMYNEIDKVKTSFDNKVLELKEIKGKYYASFTGVSADFFDALDGYFNALYEAVREFHLFITRLYETSKGIINNKQKLSWLEYSQLTKAYDKKVKAYQELGSKLNEMYQKLEGEKTNYIDEKNIETKMLDELEKIKLIKIKINSFERYPILYTCLVLLCLFITLAVLLNGFLSIMFWIVTVIVGFFTFSIMYVRLSTKWRRIHYPLMVRYASALGFAQGQDESITIDEKMDFALLFLLQSVYPTISPDILKSYYSSLLEEFPLFMGYEMLCIVLKKKLSSASTEDIEKLAKHFTDKVKNEKFKKVWLVMSNLIKIKYGEEEKFEYLFSIINGKAT
;
A
#
# COMPACT_ATOMS: atom_id res chain seq x y z
N MET A 1 18.91 -5.67 24.22
CA MET A 1 17.81 -6.10 23.35
C MET A 1 17.38 -7.50 23.77
N SER A 2 16.09 -7.81 23.68
CA SER A 2 15.62 -9.18 23.95
C SER A 2 16.02 -10.12 22.82
N ASN A 3 16.12 -11.44 23.10
CA ASN A 3 16.43 -12.45 22.08
C ASN A 3 15.42 -12.39 20.90
N LEU A 4 14.17 -12.05 21.20
CA LEU A 4 13.13 -11.78 20.21
C LEU A 4 13.46 -10.61 19.27
N GLN A 5 13.97 -9.50 19.82
CA GLN A 5 14.35 -8.36 19.00
C GLN A 5 15.49 -8.72 18.04
N HIS A 6 16.46 -9.53 18.49
CA HIS A 6 17.52 -10.04 17.62
C HIS A 6 16.96 -10.96 16.53
N LYS A 7 16.11 -11.94 16.88
CA LYS A 7 15.44 -12.81 15.91
C LYS A 7 14.67 -12.01 14.86
N LYS A 8 13.90 -11.00 15.28
CA LYS A 8 13.14 -10.14 14.37
C LYS A 8 14.05 -9.38 13.40
N ILE A 9 15.14 -8.79 13.90
CA ILE A 9 16.14 -8.12 13.05
C ILE A 9 16.69 -9.11 12.02
N LEU A 10 17.14 -10.29 12.45
CA LEU A 10 17.73 -11.30 11.58
C LEU A 10 16.76 -11.79 10.50
N ILE A 11 15.49 -12.03 10.86
CA ILE A 11 14.44 -12.43 9.90
C ILE A 11 14.16 -11.31 8.90
N THR A 12 14.08 -10.05 9.35
CA THR A 12 13.90 -8.90 8.45
C THR A 12 15.03 -8.82 7.44
N GLN A 13 16.29 -8.94 7.89
CA GLN A 13 17.47 -8.92 7.01
C GLN A 13 17.44 -10.06 5.98
N ALA A 14 17.06 -11.27 6.41
CA ALA A 14 16.93 -12.42 5.50
C ALA A 14 15.86 -12.20 4.42
N LYS A 15 14.70 -11.61 4.77
CA LYS A 15 13.64 -11.28 3.82
C LYS A 15 14.09 -10.23 2.80
N GLU A 16 14.78 -9.19 3.25
CA GLU A 16 15.30 -8.15 2.36
C GLU A 16 16.34 -8.72 1.37
N ILE A 17 17.25 -9.57 1.86
CA ILE A 17 18.24 -10.26 1.01
C ILE A 17 17.54 -11.19 -0.01
N TYR A 18 16.45 -11.87 0.39
CA TYR A 18 15.65 -12.68 -0.52
C TYR A 18 15.02 -11.84 -1.64
N THR A 19 14.44 -10.68 -1.32
CA THR A 19 13.90 -9.77 -2.35
C THR A 19 14.98 -9.33 -3.33
N MET A 20 16.17 -9.00 -2.84
CA MET A 20 17.31 -8.62 -3.69
C MET A 20 17.79 -9.78 -4.59
N LEU A 21 17.75 -11.01 -4.09
CA LEU A 21 18.03 -12.20 -4.89
C LEU A 21 17.02 -12.37 -6.03
N ASP A 22 15.73 -12.16 -5.78
CA ASP A 22 14.67 -12.27 -6.80
C ASP A 22 14.83 -11.23 -7.91
N GLU A 23 15.15 -9.98 -7.55
CA GLU A 23 15.48 -8.92 -8.50
C GLU A 23 16.68 -9.30 -9.38
N TYR A 24 17.75 -9.80 -8.76
CA TYR A 24 18.92 -10.28 -9.45
C TYR A 24 18.61 -11.45 -10.41
N LEU A 25 17.86 -12.46 -9.96
CA LEU A 25 17.49 -13.62 -10.77
C LEU A 25 16.63 -13.22 -11.97
N THR A 26 15.76 -12.23 -11.81
CA THR A 26 14.94 -11.69 -12.89
C THR A 26 15.81 -11.12 -14.02
N ILE A 27 16.80 -10.29 -13.67
CA ILE A 27 17.74 -9.71 -14.65
C ILE A 27 18.63 -10.79 -15.25
N HIS A 28 19.18 -11.66 -14.42
CA HIS A 28 20.00 -12.78 -14.85
C HIS A 28 19.30 -13.64 -15.91
N ASN A 29 18.06 -14.07 -15.63
CA ASN A 29 17.29 -14.89 -16.55
C ASN A 29 16.95 -14.15 -17.85
N LYS A 30 16.69 -12.84 -17.77
CA LYS A 30 16.46 -11.99 -18.95
C LYS A 30 17.71 -11.91 -19.82
N VAL A 31 18.89 -11.71 -19.22
CA VAL A 31 20.18 -11.66 -19.91
C VAL A 31 20.49 -13.01 -20.55
N ILE A 32 20.45 -14.12 -19.80
CA ILE A 32 20.76 -15.45 -20.34
C ILE A 32 19.83 -15.82 -21.51
N LYS A 33 18.53 -15.52 -21.41
CA LYS A 33 17.60 -15.74 -22.53
C LYS A 33 17.96 -14.91 -23.76
N SER A 34 18.51 -13.72 -23.53
CA SER A 34 18.89 -12.81 -24.60
C SER A 34 20.24 -13.18 -25.21
N THR A 35 21.23 -13.62 -24.42
CA THR A 35 22.62 -13.77 -24.83
C THR A 35 23.11 -15.22 -24.90
N GLY A 36 22.32 -16.20 -24.42
CA GLY A 36 22.72 -17.59 -24.22
C GLY A 36 22.81 -18.46 -25.48
N THR A 37 22.66 -17.88 -26.67
CA THR A 37 22.84 -18.59 -27.95
C THR A 37 24.02 -18.03 -28.74
N VAL A 38 24.73 -18.86 -29.49
CA VAL A 38 25.81 -18.38 -30.39
C VAL A 38 25.26 -17.37 -31.41
N THR A 39 23.99 -17.51 -31.80
CA THR A 39 23.28 -16.59 -32.69
C THR A 39 22.94 -15.24 -32.03
N SER A 40 22.83 -15.15 -30.70
CA SER A 40 22.61 -13.86 -30.00
C SER A 40 23.84 -12.96 -29.97
N LEU A 41 25.05 -13.49 -30.17
CA LEU A 41 26.24 -12.65 -30.35
C LEU A 41 26.17 -11.79 -31.63
N PHE A 42 25.27 -12.12 -32.55
CA PHE A 42 25.07 -11.42 -33.83
C PHE A 42 23.75 -10.65 -33.90
N LYS A 43 22.94 -10.64 -32.84
CA LYS A 43 21.69 -9.87 -32.76
C LYS A 43 21.93 -8.56 -32.02
N ASP A 44 21.26 -7.50 -32.48
CA ASP A 44 21.23 -6.22 -31.77
C ASP A 44 20.44 -6.39 -30.47
N HIS A 45 21.16 -6.54 -29.36
CA HIS A 45 20.60 -6.55 -28.01
C HIS A 45 20.80 -5.18 -27.37
N ASP A 46 19.81 -4.75 -26.57
CA ASP A 46 19.91 -3.52 -25.79
C ASP A 46 20.76 -3.75 -24.53
N TYR A 47 22.08 -3.83 -24.73
CA TYR A 47 23.06 -3.99 -23.65
C TYR A 47 23.09 -2.78 -22.71
N LEU A 48 22.66 -1.60 -23.16
CA LEU A 48 22.56 -0.41 -22.30
C LEU A 48 21.46 -0.60 -21.26
N ALA A 49 20.28 -1.07 -21.67
CA ALA A 49 19.20 -1.37 -20.74
C ALA A 49 19.62 -2.46 -19.73
N MET A 50 20.26 -3.53 -20.19
CA MET A 50 20.75 -4.59 -19.30
C MET A 50 21.80 -4.08 -18.31
N TYR A 51 22.74 -3.24 -18.77
CA TYR A 51 23.75 -2.59 -17.93
C TYR A 51 23.10 -1.74 -16.84
N ASN A 52 22.16 -0.86 -17.20
CA ASN A 52 21.49 0.00 -16.22
C ASN A 52 20.69 -0.81 -15.18
N GLU A 53 20.05 -1.90 -15.60
CA GLU A 53 19.32 -2.79 -14.70
C GLU A 53 20.25 -3.47 -13.69
N ILE A 54 21.36 -4.07 -14.14
CA ILE A 54 22.30 -4.74 -13.24
C ILE A 54 23.08 -3.75 -12.36
N ASP A 55 23.36 -2.54 -12.84
CA ASP A 55 24.02 -1.49 -12.06
C ASP A 55 23.18 -1.03 -10.87
N LYS A 56 21.86 -0.91 -11.07
CA LYS A 56 20.90 -0.64 -9.98
C LYS A 56 20.89 -1.75 -8.94
N VAL A 57 20.87 -3.01 -9.37
CA VAL A 57 20.94 -4.17 -8.45
C VAL A 57 22.27 -4.16 -7.70
N LYS A 58 23.40 -4.01 -8.38
CA LYS A 58 24.72 -3.92 -7.74
C LYS A 58 24.76 -2.80 -6.69
N THR A 59 24.24 -1.61 -6.99
CA THR A 59 24.18 -0.49 -6.05
C THR A 59 23.38 -0.85 -4.79
N SER A 60 22.27 -1.57 -4.95
CA SER A 60 21.45 -2.04 -3.82
C SER A 60 22.23 -3.02 -2.94
N PHE A 61 23.02 -3.91 -3.56
CA PHE A 61 23.93 -4.80 -2.84
C PHE A 61 25.07 -4.05 -2.14
N ASP A 62 25.67 -3.04 -2.78
CA ASP A 62 26.72 -2.21 -2.17
C ASP A 62 26.20 -1.54 -0.87
N ASN A 63 24.98 -1.02 -0.89
CA ASN A 63 24.34 -0.44 0.29
C ASN A 63 24.07 -1.50 1.37
N LYS A 64 23.61 -2.68 0.98
CA LYS A 64 23.30 -3.77 1.92
C LYS A 64 24.54 -4.34 2.62
N VAL A 65 25.71 -4.33 1.96
CA VAL A 65 27.00 -4.65 2.60
C VAL A 65 27.29 -3.70 3.76
N LEU A 66 27.04 -2.40 3.58
CA LEU A 66 27.29 -1.40 4.63
C LEU A 66 26.34 -1.60 5.82
N GLU A 67 25.07 -1.87 5.53
CA GLU A 67 24.05 -2.15 6.55
C GLU A 67 24.39 -3.40 7.38
N LEU A 68 24.77 -4.51 6.72
CA LEU A 68 25.16 -5.73 7.44
C LEU A 68 26.42 -5.53 8.29
N LYS A 69 27.39 -4.72 7.81
CA LYS A 69 28.56 -4.34 8.61
C LYS A 69 28.17 -3.51 9.83
N GLU A 70 27.23 -2.59 9.70
CA GLU A 70 26.71 -1.81 10.83
C GLU A 70 26.01 -2.72 11.84
N ILE A 71 25.15 -3.63 11.37
CA ILE A 71 24.47 -4.61 12.22
C ILE A 71 25.48 -5.49 12.95
N LYS A 72 26.52 -5.95 12.24
CA LYS A 72 27.61 -6.73 12.84
C LYS A 72 28.33 -5.94 13.93
N GLY A 73 28.70 -4.69 13.66
CA GLY A 73 29.39 -3.83 14.63
C GLY A 73 28.53 -3.52 15.87
N LYS A 74 27.22 -3.34 15.69
CA LYS A 74 26.31 -2.87 16.74
C LYS A 74 25.71 -4.00 17.57
N TYR A 75 25.38 -5.14 16.96
CA TYR A 75 24.54 -6.17 17.59
C TYR A 75 25.22 -7.54 17.67
N TYR A 76 26.28 -7.83 16.91
CA TYR A 76 26.82 -9.19 16.84
C TYR A 76 27.27 -9.75 18.19
N ALA A 77 27.92 -8.93 19.02
CA ALA A 77 28.36 -9.33 20.37
C ALA A 77 27.18 -9.72 21.30
N SER A 78 25.95 -9.30 20.95
CA SER A 78 24.73 -9.62 21.68
C SER A 78 23.95 -10.81 21.08
N PHE A 79 24.36 -11.29 19.91
CA PHE A 79 23.84 -12.54 19.34
C PHE A 79 24.51 -13.72 20.04
N THR A 80 23.71 -14.68 20.48
CA THR A 80 24.21 -15.90 21.15
C THR A 80 23.53 -17.13 20.56
N GLY A 81 24.22 -18.27 20.61
CA GLY A 81 23.72 -19.55 20.10
C GLY A 81 23.22 -19.46 18.66
N VAL A 82 21.98 -19.88 18.43
CA VAL A 82 21.38 -19.99 17.09
C VAL A 82 21.30 -18.65 16.35
N SER A 83 21.13 -17.53 17.07
CA SER A 83 21.10 -16.20 16.44
C SER A 83 22.46 -15.79 15.86
N ALA A 84 23.56 -16.12 16.53
CA ALA A 84 24.90 -15.84 16.03
C ALA A 84 25.23 -16.74 14.83
N ASP A 85 24.94 -18.04 14.95
CA ASP A 85 25.14 -19.02 13.88
C ASP A 85 24.33 -18.67 12.62
N PHE A 86 23.08 -18.21 12.80
CA PHE A 86 22.25 -17.74 11.71
C PHE A 86 22.81 -16.47 11.06
N PHE A 87 23.24 -15.49 11.86
CA PHE A 87 23.84 -14.27 11.30
C PHE A 87 25.10 -14.59 10.48
N ASP A 88 25.98 -15.46 10.98
CA ASP A 88 27.19 -15.86 10.26
C ASP A 88 26.87 -16.60 8.96
N ALA A 89 25.84 -17.46 8.97
CA ALA A 89 25.35 -18.12 7.76
C ALA A 89 24.77 -17.11 6.75
N LEU A 90 24.01 -16.11 7.24
CA LEU A 90 23.41 -15.06 6.41
C LEU A 90 24.46 -14.14 5.81
N ASP A 91 25.42 -13.66 6.61
CA ASP A 91 26.56 -12.84 6.19
C ASP A 91 27.41 -13.59 5.16
N GLY A 92 27.72 -14.87 5.42
CA GLY A 92 28.45 -15.71 4.47
C GLY A 92 27.72 -15.88 3.14
N TYR A 93 26.43 -16.23 3.18
CA TYR A 93 25.60 -16.38 1.99
C TYR A 93 25.50 -15.08 1.20
N PHE A 94 25.22 -13.96 1.87
CA PHE A 94 25.08 -12.66 1.24
C PHE A 94 26.38 -12.20 0.59
N ASN A 95 27.53 -12.36 1.25
CA ASN A 95 28.82 -12.01 0.66
C ASN A 95 29.13 -12.85 -0.60
N ALA A 96 28.81 -14.15 -0.59
CA ALA A 96 28.97 -14.99 -1.78
C ALA A 96 28.02 -14.58 -2.91
N LEU A 97 26.77 -14.23 -2.59
CA LEU A 97 25.78 -13.74 -3.55
C LEU A 97 26.22 -12.39 -4.14
N TYR A 98 26.68 -11.47 -3.30
CA TYR A 98 27.21 -10.17 -3.72
C TYR A 98 28.37 -10.31 -4.70
N GLU A 99 29.29 -11.24 -4.44
CA GLU A 99 30.40 -11.54 -5.36
C GLU A 99 29.89 -12.07 -6.71
N ALA A 100 28.83 -12.88 -6.73
CA ALA A 100 28.20 -13.31 -7.98
C ALA A 100 27.55 -12.13 -8.74
N VAL A 101 26.90 -11.21 -8.04
CA VAL A 101 26.34 -9.97 -8.63
C VAL A 101 27.45 -9.09 -9.21
N ARG A 102 28.59 -8.95 -8.52
CA ARG A 102 29.74 -8.17 -9.02
C ARG A 102 30.34 -8.77 -10.29
N GLU A 103 30.56 -10.08 -10.33
CA GLU A 103 31.06 -10.75 -11.55
C GLU A 103 30.05 -10.63 -12.69
N PHE A 104 28.75 -10.72 -12.40
CA PHE A 104 27.71 -10.57 -13.40
C PHE A 104 27.65 -9.14 -13.96
N HIS A 105 27.76 -8.13 -13.09
CA HIS A 105 27.86 -6.73 -13.49
C HIS A 105 29.09 -6.48 -14.36
N LEU A 106 30.25 -7.02 -13.99
CA LEU A 106 31.47 -6.94 -14.81
C LEU A 106 31.25 -7.58 -16.19
N PHE A 107 30.66 -8.77 -16.24
CA PHE A 107 30.34 -9.45 -17.48
C PHE A 107 29.44 -8.60 -18.40
N ILE A 108 28.35 -8.03 -17.87
CA ILE A 108 27.44 -7.17 -18.63
C ILE A 108 28.12 -5.87 -19.07
N THR A 109 28.97 -5.30 -18.23
CA THR A 109 29.76 -4.10 -18.57
C THR A 109 30.64 -4.36 -19.78
N ARG A 110 31.35 -5.50 -19.82
CA ARG A 110 32.19 -5.88 -20.97
C ARG A 110 31.38 -6.11 -22.25
N LEU A 111 30.18 -6.69 -22.14
CA LEU A 111 29.27 -6.82 -23.28
C LEU A 111 28.80 -5.46 -23.80
N TYR A 112 28.43 -4.55 -22.89
CA TYR A 112 28.02 -3.20 -23.24
C TYR A 112 29.15 -2.39 -23.90
N GLU A 113 30.35 -2.38 -23.32
CA GLU A 113 31.54 -1.72 -23.91
C GLU A 113 31.83 -2.23 -25.32
N THR A 114 31.74 -3.54 -25.51
CA THR A 114 31.92 -4.19 -26.82
C THR A 114 30.86 -3.75 -27.82
N SER A 115 29.59 -3.64 -27.39
CA SER A 115 28.49 -3.16 -28.25
C SER A 115 28.67 -1.71 -28.69
N LYS A 116 29.33 -0.87 -27.87
CA LYS A 116 29.62 0.53 -28.17
C LYS A 116 30.89 0.73 -28.99
N GLY A 117 31.70 -0.32 -29.19
CA GLY A 117 33.04 -0.19 -29.76
C GLY A 117 34.00 0.61 -28.88
N ILE A 118 33.64 0.84 -27.60
CA ILE A 118 34.45 1.56 -26.62
C ILE A 118 35.40 0.55 -25.99
N ILE A 119 36.57 0.37 -26.58
CA ILE A 119 37.63 -0.42 -25.96
C ILE A 119 38.96 0.31 -26.12
N ASN A 120 39.59 0.61 -24.97
CA ASN A 120 41.00 0.96 -24.89
C ASN A 120 41.79 -0.11 -25.67
N ASN A 121 42.29 0.21 -26.87
CA ASN A 121 43.07 -0.64 -27.78
C ASN A 121 42.34 -1.52 -28.83
N LYS A 122 41.15 -1.14 -29.34
CA LYS A 122 40.53 -1.75 -30.56
C LYS A 122 40.20 -3.26 -30.52
N GLN A 123 40.39 -3.97 -29.42
CA GLN A 123 40.12 -5.41 -29.35
C GLN A 123 38.69 -5.67 -28.87
N LYS A 124 37.81 -6.13 -29.75
CA LYS A 124 36.50 -6.71 -29.39
C LYS A 124 36.67 -7.81 -28.33
N LEU A 125 35.67 -7.98 -27.45
CA LEU A 125 35.64 -9.08 -26.47
C LEU A 125 35.98 -10.40 -27.16
N SER A 126 37.15 -10.95 -26.84
CA SER A 126 37.59 -12.21 -27.42
C SER A 126 36.76 -13.37 -26.86
N TRP A 127 36.61 -14.45 -27.63
CA TRP A 127 35.92 -15.65 -27.13
C TRP A 127 36.59 -16.22 -25.87
N LEU A 128 37.93 -16.10 -25.78
CA LEU A 128 38.68 -16.50 -24.60
C LEU A 128 38.28 -15.68 -23.37
N GLU A 129 38.22 -14.34 -23.50
CA GLU A 129 37.80 -13.44 -22.42
C GLU A 129 36.34 -13.68 -22.01
N TYR A 130 35.44 -13.81 -22.98
CA TYR A 130 34.03 -14.17 -22.72
C TYR A 130 33.91 -15.48 -21.93
N SER A 131 34.65 -16.52 -22.34
CA SER A 131 34.67 -17.81 -21.66
C SER A 131 35.22 -17.71 -20.24
N GLN A 132 36.27 -16.91 -20.03
CA GLN A 132 36.84 -16.68 -18.71
C GLN A 132 35.87 -15.94 -17.77
N LEU A 133 35.19 -14.88 -18.25
CA LEU A 133 34.19 -14.15 -17.49
C LEU A 133 33.01 -15.04 -17.10
N THR A 134 32.51 -15.84 -18.04
CA THR A 134 31.40 -16.77 -17.78
C THR A 134 31.79 -17.81 -16.73
N LYS A 135 32.99 -18.41 -16.84
CA LYS A 135 33.50 -19.37 -15.84
C LYS A 135 33.70 -18.74 -14.47
N ALA A 136 34.20 -17.50 -14.41
CA ALA A 136 34.38 -16.77 -13.16
C ALA A 136 33.02 -16.53 -12.48
N TYR A 137 32.04 -16.07 -13.27
CA TYR A 137 30.67 -15.86 -12.82
C TYR A 137 30.02 -17.17 -12.32
N ASP A 138 30.04 -18.24 -13.12
CA ASP A 138 29.48 -19.55 -12.76
C ASP A 138 30.07 -20.10 -11.46
N LYS A 139 31.38 -19.88 -11.25
CA LYS A 139 32.06 -20.26 -10.00
C LYS A 139 31.47 -19.53 -8.79
N LYS A 140 31.18 -18.23 -8.91
CA LYS A 140 30.54 -17.45 -7.83
C LYS A 140 29.08 -17.86 -7.61
N VAL A 141 28.37 -18.20 -8.68
CA VAL A 141 26.99 -18.70 -8.58
C VAL A 141 26.92 -19.98 -7.74
N LYS A 142 27.80 -20.95 -8.03
CA LYS A 142 27.88 -22.18 -7.26
C LYS A 142 28.20 -21.93 -5.78
N ALA A 143 29.11 -20.99 -5.51
CA ALA A 143 29.53 -20.67 -4.15
C ALA A 143 28.35 -20.20 -3.26
N TYR A 144 27.48 -19.31 -3.73
CA TYR A 144 26.33 -18.90 -2.92
C TYR A 144 25.24 -19.98 -2.85
N GLN A 145 25.05 -20.76 -3.92
CA GLN A 145 24.09 -21.87 -3.94
C GLN A 145 24.43 -22.95 -2.90
N GLU A 146 25.71 -23.29 -2.75
CA GLU A 146 26.19 -24.23 -1.73
C GLU A 146 25.87 -23.75 -0.30
N LEU A 147 26.00 -22.44 -0.05
CA LEU A 147 25.69 -21.82 1.23
C LEU A 147 24.18 -21.71 1.51
N GLY A 148 23.33 -21.73 0.48
CA GLY A 148 21.88 -21.61 0.63
C GLY A 148 21.25 -22.71 1.48
N SER A 149 21.76 -23.94 1.37
CA SER A 149 21.32 -25.07 2.18
C SER A 149 21.57 -24.87 3.68
N LYS A 150 22.80 -24.42 4.02
CA LYS A 150 23.21 -24.10 5.39
C LYS A 150 22.42 -22.91 5.95
N LEU A 151 22.20 -21.87 5.15
CA LEU A 151 21.38 -20.74 5.57
C LEU A 151 19.95 -21.17 5.90
N ASN A 152 19.34 -22.00 5.04
CA ASN A 152 17.99 -22.51 5.27
C ASN A 152 17.93 -23.40 6.52
N GLU A 153 18.92 -24.25 6.76
CA GLU A 153 19.00 -25.05 7.99
C GLU A 153 19.04 -24.15 9.24
N MET A 154 19.89 -23.12 9.23
CA MET A 154 19.99 -22.18 10.35
C MET A 154 18.71 -21.35 10.52
N TYR A 155 18.03 -21.00 9.43
CA TYR A 155 16.73 -20.34 9.47
C TYR A 155 15.69 -21.19 10.19
N GLN A 156 15.60 -22.48 9.84
CA GLN A 156 14.68 -23.42 10.48
C GLN A 156 15.00 -23.61 11.97
N LYS A 157 16.29 -23.62 12.35
CA LYS A 157 16.69 -23.64 13.77
C LYS A 157 16.30 -22.35 14.50
N LEU A 158 16.52 -21.20 13.88
CA LEU A 158 16.15 -19.90 14.44
C LEU A 158 14.63 -19.78 14.61
N GLU A 159 13.86 -20.28 13.65
CA GLU A 159 12.41 -20.33 13.69
C GLU A 159 11.91 -21.31 14.77
N GLY A 160 12.54 -22.49 14.84
CA GLY A 160 12.24 -23.59 15.75
C GLY A 160 12.72 -23.42 17.20
N GLU A 161 13.60 -22.47 17.50
CA GLU A 161 13.88 -22.05 18.88
C GLU A 161 12.57 -21.58 19.52
N LYS A 162 11.94 -22.49 20.28
CA LYS A 162 10.89 -22.18 21.23
C LYS A 162 11.53 -21.33 22.33
N THR A 163 11.55 -20.02 22.14
CA THR A 163 11.51 -19.09 23.26
C THR A 163 10.39 -19.58 24.18
N ASN A 164 10.64 -19.69 25.49
CA ASN A 164 9.59 -19.94 26.48
C ASN A 164 8.53 -18.84 26.31
N TYR A 165 7.54 -19.12 25.46
CA TYR A 165 6.64 -18.15 24.87
C TYR A 165 5.32 -18.22 25.60
N ILE A 166 5.14 -17.24 26.47
CA ILE A 166 3.82 -16.63 26.60
C ILE A 166 3.63 -15.80 25.31
N ASP A 167 2.73 -16.27 24.45
CA ASP A 167 1.81 -15.44 23.65
C ASP A 167 2.08 -14.94 22.21
N GLU A 168 3.05 -15.34 21.38
CA GLU A 168 3.07 -14.78 19.99
C GLU A 168 2.09 -15.42 19.01
N LYS A 169 1.94 -16.74 19.03
CA LYS A 169 0.86 -17.39 18.26
C LYS A 169 -0.50 -16.91 18.76
N ASN A 170 -0.61 -16.58 20.05
CA ASN A 170 -1.79 -15.94 20.62
C ASN A 170 -1.91 -14.47 20.20
N ILE A 171 -0.84 -13.69 20.04
CA ILE A 171 -0.90 -12.29 19.58
C ILE A 171 -1.27 -12.21 18.10
N GLU A 172 -0.71 -13.04 17.23
CA GLU A 172 -1.04 -13.05 15.79
C GLU A 172 -2.45 -13.61 15.57
N THR A 173 -2.82 -14.69 16.27
CA THR A 173 -4.21 -15.19 16.27
C THR A 173 -5.17 -14.17 16.87
N LYS A 174 -4.80 -13.48 17.96
CA LYS A 174 -5.61 -12.42 18.58
C LYS A 174 -5.68 -11.17 17.68
N MET A 175 -4.63 -10.83 16.94
CA MET A 175 -4.67 -9.75 15.95
C MET A 175 -5.59 -10.11 14.79
N LEU A 176 -5.52 -11.33 14.27
CA LEU A 176 -6.43 -11.82 13.23
C LEU A 176 -7.87 -11.87 13.74
N ASP A 177 -8.10 -12.40 14.95
CA ASP A 177 -9.40 -12.40 15.61
C ASP A 177 -9.91 -10.97 15.85
N GLU A 178 -9.04 -10.02 16.21
CA GLU A 178 -9.43 -8.62 16.40
C GLU A 178 -9.68 -7.89 15.08
N LEU A 179 -8.96 -8.23 14.01
CA LEU A 179 -9.26 -7.77 12.64
C LEU A 179 -10.59 -8.35 12.14
N GLU A 180 -10.92 -9.59 12.46
CA GLU A 180 -12.24 -10.16 12.21
C GLU A 180 -13.31 -9.47 13.06
N LYS A 181 -13.03 -9.14 14.33
CA LYS A 181 -13.95 -8.35 15.16
C LYS A 181 -14.24 -6.98 14.53
N ILE A 182 -13.26 -6.31 13.92
CA ILE A 182 -13.50 -5.04 13.20
C ILE A 182 -14.56 -5.23 12.09
N LYS A 183 -14.52 -6.35 11.36
CA LYS A 183 -15.51 -6.67 10.32
C LYS A 183 -16.89 -6.96 10.90
N LEU A 184 -16.96 -7.48 12.13
CA LEU A 184 -18.20 -7.82 12.84
C LEU A 184 -18.80 -6.64 13.63
N ILE A 185 -17.99 -5.63 13.97
CA ILE A 185 -18.46 -4.45 14.71
C ILE A 185 -19.34 -3.59 13.80
N LYS A 186 -20.62 -3.49 14.18
CA LYS A 186 -21.57 -2.64 13.48
C LYS A 186 -21.20 -1.16 13.66
N ILE A 187 -20.74 -0.54 12.58
CA ILE A 187 -20.38 0.88 12.54
C ILE A 187 -21.59 1.77 12.90
N LYS A 188 -21.53 2.38 14.09
CA LYS A 188 -22.53 3.35 14.56
C LYS A 188 -22.09 4.78 14.21
N ILE A 189 -22.61 5.28 13.10
CA ILE A 189 -22.42 6.66 12.64
C ILE A 189 -23.80 7.28 12.44
N ASN A 190 -24.06 8.41 13.09
CA ASN A 190 -25.29 9.16 12.92
C ASN A 190 -25.25 9.92 11.58
N SER A 191 -26.26 9.71 10.74
CA SER A 191 -26.34 10.33 9.43
C SER A 191 -26.40 11.84 9.46
N PHE A 192 -26.79 12.47 10.57
CA PHE A 192 -26.85 13.93 10.72
C PHE A 192 -25.82 14.48 11.71
N GLU A 193 -24.78 13.70 12.02
CA GLU A 193 -23.68 14.16 12.87
C GLU A 193 -23.06 15.45 12.33
N ARG A 194 -22.88 16.43 13.24
CA ARG A 194 -22.28 17.75 12.96
C ARG A 194 -22.88 18.44 11.74
N TYR A 195 -24.20 18.34 11.55
CA TYR A 195 -24.89 18.97 10.43
C TYR A 195 -25.75 20.17 10.89
N PRO A 196 -25.13 21.35 11.14
CA PRO A 196 -25.79 22.48 11.78
C PRO A 196 -26.98 23.00 10.99
N ILE A 197 -26.91 22.94 9.65
CA ILE A 197 -27.95 23.44 8.75
C ILE A 197 -29.31 22.80 9.07
N LEU A 198 -29.35 21.49 9.31
CA LEU A 198 -30.61 20.81 9.64
C LEU A 198 -31.20 21.33 10.96
N TYR A 199 -30.38 21.49 11.99
CA TYR A 199 -30.84 22.01 13.28
C TYR A 199 -31.32 23.46 13.16
N THR A 200 -30.60 24.30 12.43
CA THR A 200 -31.01 25.67 12.15
C THR A 200 -32.35 25.72 11.42
N CYS A 201 -32.53 24.87 10.40
CA CYS A 201 -33.80 24.77 9.68
C CYS A 201 -34.96 24.31 10.59
N LEU A 202 -34.73 23.34 11.47
CA LEU A 202 -35.73 22.87 12.43
C LEU A 202 -36.11 23.97 13.44
N VAL A 203 -35.14 24.73 13.95
CA VAL A 203 -35.39 25.86 14.85
C VAL A 203 -36.20 26.95 14.13
N LEU A 204 -35.82 27.29 12.90
CA LEU A 204 -36.56 28.26 12.08
C LEU A 204 -37.99 27.79 11.78
N LEU A 205 -38.20 26.51 11.50
CA LEU A 205 -39.53 25.93 11.32
C LEU A 205 -40.39 26.10 12.58
N CYS A 206 -39.86 25.72 13.75
CA CYS A 206 -40.58 25.91 15.02
C CYS A 206 -40.90 27.38 15.29
N LEU A 207 -39.95 28.28 15.05
CA LEU A 207 -40.12 29.72 15.21
C LEU A 207 -41.23 30.25 14.28
N PHE A 208 -41.17 29.94 12.99
CA PHE A 208 -42.15 30.45 12.02
C PHE A 208 -43.54 29.86 12.19
N ILE A 209 -43.65 28.59 12.58
CA ILE A 209 -44.94 27.99 12.96
C ILE A 209 -45.52 28.72 14.17
N THR A 210 -44.70 28.98 15.20
CA THR A 210 -45.14 29.68 16.41
C THR A 210 -45.62 31.10 16.07
N LEU A 211 -44.87 31.84 15.26
CA LEU A 211 -45.26 33.18 14.80
C LEU A 211 -46.51 33.17 13.92
N ALA A 212 -46.65 32.17 13.04
CA ALA A 212 -47.83 32.01 12.19
C ALA A 212 -49.11 31.79 13.00
N VAL A 213 -49.01 31.05 14.11
CA VAL A 213 -50.15 30.76 15.02
C VAL A 213 -50.48 31.96 15.92
N LEU A 214 -49.48 32.71 16.40
CA LEU A 214 -49.69 33.84 17.31
C LEU A 214 -50.19 35.11 16.61
N LEU A 215 -49.82 35.30 15.35
CA LEU A 215 -50.21 36.47 14.56
C LEU A 215 -51.50 36.19 13.79
N ASN A 216 -52.26 37.24 13.48
CA ASN A 216 -53.50 37.16 12.73
C ASN A 216 -53.41 37.90 11.38
N GLY A 217 -54.33 37.59 10.47
CA GLY A 217 -54.47 38.28 9.18
C GLY A 217 -53.30 38.00 8.22
N PHE A 218 -52.92 39.02 7.45
CA PHE A 218 -51.93 38.89 6.36
C PHE A 218 -50.54 38.41 6.85
N LEU A 219 -50.09 38.84 8.03
CA LEU A 219 -48.80 38.43 8.58
C LEU A 219 -48.74 36.93 8.87
N SER A 220 -49.83 36.33 9.38
CA SER A 220 -49.92 34.88 9.58
C SER A 220 -49.73 34.12 8.26
N ILE A 221 -50.39 34.57 7.19
CA ILE A 221 -50.28 33.97 5.85
C ILE A 221 -48.84 34.01 5.36
N MET A 222 -48.15 35.15 5.53
CA MET A 222 -46.73 35.28 5.16
C MET A 222 -45.84 34.28 5.92
N PHE A 223 -46.03 34.11 7.23
CA PHE A 223 -45.26 33.13 8.01
C PHE A 223 -45.57 31.68 7.62
N TRP A 224 -46.80 31.36 7.25
CA TRP A 224 -47.14 30.05 6.69
C TRP A 224 -46.42 29.77 5.37
N ILE A 225 -46.35 30.75 4.45
CA ILE A 225 -45.60 30.61 3.19
C ILE A 225 -44.12 30.38 3.46
N VAL A 226 -43.51 31.17 4.35
CA VAL A 226 -42.09 30.99 4.74
C VAL A 226 -41.88 29.61 5.37
N THR A 227 -42.77 29.16 6.25
CA THR A 227 -42.73 27.82 6.85
C THR A 227 -42.73 26.73 5.79
N VAL A 228 -43.60 26.83 4.77
CA VAL A 228 -43.65 25.88 3.66
C VAL A 228 -42.33 25.86 2.89
N ILE A 229 -41.76 27.04 2.58
CA ILE A 229 -40.47 27.14 1.87
C ILE A 229 -39.34 26.49 2.68
N VAL A 230 -39.20 26.84 3.96
CA VAL A 230 -38.18 26.25 4.84
C VAL A 230 -38.42 24.74 5.00
N GLY A 231 -39.68 24.31 5.06
CA GLY A 231 -40.07 22.90 5.14
C GLY A 231 -39.63 22.11 3.91
N PHE A 232 -39.93 22.61 2.71
CA PHE A 232 -39.46 22.01 1.44
C PHE A 232 -37.94 21.97 1.35
N PHE A 233 -37.25 23.03 1.76
CA PHE A 233 -35.79 23.06 1.81
C PHE A 233 -35.22 22.03 2.80
N THR A 234 -35.81 21.91 3.98
CA THR A 234 -35.42 20.91 4.99
C THR A 234 -35.63 19.49 4.46
N PHE A 235 -36.78 19.25 3.83
CA PHE A 235 -37.11 17.95 3.24
C PHE A 235 -36.16 17.60 2.08
N SER A 236 -35.82 18.56 1.22
CA SER A 236 -34.89 18.31 0.11
C SER A 236 -33.48 17.95 0.61
N ILE A 237 -33.00 18.63 1.65
CA ILE A 237 -31.74 18.30 2.33
C ILE A 237 -31.78 16.88 2.90
N MET A 238 -32.84 16.53 3.63
CA MET A 238 -33.01 15.19 4.20
C MET A 238 -33.07 14.12 3.10
N TYR A 239 -33.82 14.39 2.03
CA TYR A 239 -33.94 13.50 0.87
C TYR A 239 -32.59 13.24 0.22
N VAL A 240 -31.83 14.30 -0.11
CA VAL A 240 -30.50 14.18 -0.72
C VAL A 240 -29.55 13.37 0.14
N ARG A 241 -29.62 13.52 1.47
CA ARG A 241 -28.73 12.88 2.43
C ARG A 241 -29.10 11.41 2.72
N LEU A 242 -30.38 11.08 2.68
CA LEU A 242 -30.89 9.74 2.97
C LEU A 242 -31.09 8.87 1.72
N SER A 243 -30.98 9.44 0.52
CA SER A 243 -31.30 8.77 -0.76
C SER A 243 -30.45 7.54 -1.06
N THR A 244 -29.14 7.57 -0.78
CA THR A 244 -28.25 6.40 -0.94
C THR A 244 -27.65 5.98 0.40
N LYS A 245 -27.31 4.70 0.57
CA LYS A 245 -26.81 4.21 1.86
C LYS A 245 -25.43 4.80 2.15
N TRP A 246 -24.55 4.92 1.17
CA TRP A 246 -23.22 5.52 1.35
C TRP A 246 -23.30 6.99 1.79
N ARG A 247 -24.25 7.79 1.29
CA ARG A 247 -24.41 9.20 1.68
C ARG A 247 -24.69 9.38 3.16
N ARG A 248 -25.40 8.41 3.76
CA ARG A 248 -25.73 8.38 5.19
C ARG A 248 -24.51 8.30 6.10
N ILE A 249 -23.33 7.91 5.59
CA ILE A 249 -22.09 7.84 6.37
C ILE A 249 -20.93 8.65 5.78
N HIS A 250 -20.92 8.90 4.47
CA HIS A 250 -19.84 9.63 3.83
C HIS A 250 -19.66 11.03 4.41
N TYR A 251 -20.73 11.84 4.48
CA TYR A 251 -20.64 13.20 5.04
C TYR A 251 -20.09 13.21 6.47
N PRO A 252 -20.67 12.47 7.44
CA PRO A 252 -20.17 12.54 8.82
C PRO A 252 -18.72 12.03 8.94
N LEU A 253 -18.32 11.05 8.13
CA LEU A 253 -16.92 10.62 8.07
C LEU A 253 -16.00 11.72 7.50
N MET A 254 -16.41 12.41 6.43
CA MET A 254 -15.65 13.53 5.88
C MET A 254 -15.51 14.69 6.86
N VAL A 255 -16.55 15.00 7.64
CA VAL A 255 -16.47 16.02 8.69
C VAL A 255 -15.46 15.63 9.77
N ARG A 256 -15.47 14.37 10.21
CA ARG A 256 -14.47 13.87 11.18
C ARG A 256 -13.06 13.92 10.61
N TYR A 257 -12.88 13.48 9.37
CA TYR A 257 -11.60 13.55 8.66
C TYR A 257 -11.10 14.98 8.54
N ALA A 258 -11.92 15.92 8.06
CA ALA A 258 -11.56 17.32 7.92
C ALA A 258 -11.21 17.96 9.29
N SER A 259 -11.95 17.62 10.34
CA SER A 259 -11.66 18.05 11.71
C SER A 259 -10.30 17.53 12.19
N ALA A 260 -9.97 16.27 11.90
CA ALA A 260 -8.69 15.67 12.28
C ALA A 260 -7.52 16.23 11.46
N LEU A 261 -7.74 16.48 10.16
CA LEU A 261 -6.75 17.09 9.28
C LEU A 261 -6.46 18.53 9.69
N GLY A 262 -7.49 19.31 10.02
CA GLY A 262 -7.33 20.68 10.54
C GLY A 262 -6.55 20.71 11.86
N PHE A 263 -6.78 19.74 12.74
CA PHE A 263 -5.99 19.57 13.97
C PHE A 263 -4.53 19.25 13.66
N ALA A 264 -4.27 18.28 12.77
CA ALA A 264 -2.91 17.89 12.37
C ALA A 264 -2.14 19.04 11.71
N GLN A 265 -2.84 19.87 10.94
CA GLN A 265 -2.26 21.03 10.28
C GLN A 265 -1.82 22.12 11.28
N GLY A 266 -2.44 22.19 12.46
CA GLY A 266 -2.09 23.15 13.51
C GLY A 266 -1.00 22.70 14.48
N GLN A 267 -0.54 21.43 14.44
CA GLN A 267 0.44 20.92 15.42
C GLN A 267 1.90 21.13 15.02
N ASP A 268 2.24 21.01 13.74
CA ASP A 268 3.63 21.13 13.27
C ASP A 268 3.68 21.44 11.76
N GLU A 269 4.38 22.52 11.38
CA GLU A 269 4.57 22.90 9.98
C GLU A 269 5.57 21.98 9.26
N SER A 270 6.47 21.31 9.99
CA SER A 270 7.52 20.44 9.43
C SER A 270 7.01 19.09 8.93
N ILE A 271 5.83 18.65 9.41
CA ILE A 271 5.21 17.40 8.98
C ILE A 271 4.61 17.56 7.58
N THR A 272 4.89 16.59 6.71
CA THR A 272 4.40 16.58 5.33
C THR A 272 2.87 16.47 5.26
N ILE A 273 2.28 16.88 4.13
CA ILE A 273 0.84 16.75 3.92
C ILE A 273 0.37 15.28 3.98
N ASP A 274 1.20 14.34 3.50
CA ASP A 274 0.89 12.91 3.50
C ASP A 274 0.85 12.34 4.92
N GLU A 275 1.81 12.71 5.77
CA GLU A 275 1.82 12.30 7.18
C GLU A 275 0.63 12.89 7.94
N LYS A 276 0.26 14.15 7.66
CA LYS A 276 -0.95 14.78 8.21
C LYS A 276 -2.22 14.05 7.78
N MET A 277 -2.30 13.60 6.53
CA MET A 277 -3.41 12.78 6.03
C MET A 277 -3.47 11.42 6.71
N ASP A 278 -2.32 10.75 6.90
CA ASP A 278 -2.25 9.44 7.56
C ASP A 278 -2.68 9.55 9.03
N PHE A 279 -2.24 10.59 9.74
CA PHE A 279 -2.72 10.92 11.07
C PHE A 279 -4.24 11.13 11.09
N ALA A 280 -4.78 11.94 10.17
CA ALA A 280 -6.20 12.25 10.11
C ALA A 280 -7.06 10.99 9.83
N LEU A 281 -6.56 10.06 9.02
CA LEU A 281 -7.23 8.79 8.73
C LEU A 281 -7.19 7.82 9.91
N LEU A 282 -6.07 7.74 10.64
CA LEU A 282 -5.99 6.96 11.87
C LEU A 282 -6.93 7.52 12.95
N PHE A 283 -6.98 8.84 13.09
CA PHE A 283 -7.90 9.50 14.02
C PHE A 283 -9.37 9.26 13.63
N LEU A 284 -9.67 9.30 12.32
CA LEU A 284 -10.99 8.93 11.80
C LEU A 284 -11.35 7.49 12.21
N LEU A 285 -10.46 6.52 11.96
CA LEU A 285 -10.68 5.12 12.33
C LEU A 285 -10.90 4.97 13.84
N GLN A 286 -10.10 5.64 14.67
CA GLN A 286 -10.28 5.63 16.13
C GLN A 286 -11.65 6.19 16.54
N SER A 287 -12.13 7.23 15.86
CA SER A 287 -13.46 7.79 16.14
C SER A 287 -14.61 6.85 15.75
N VAL A 288 -14.39 5.99 14.76
CA VAL A 288 -15.36 4.99 14.29
C VAL A 288 -15.33 3.74 15.17
N TYR A 289 -14.15 3.36 15.64
CA TYR A 289 -13.89 2.18 16.46
C TYR A 289 -13.28 2.57 17.82
N PRO A 290 -14.02 3.27 18.71
CA PRO A 290 -13.46 3.82 19.93
C PRO A 290 -12.99 2.76 20.93
N THR A 291 -13.47 1.51 20.80
CA THR A 291 -13.11 0.39 21.68
C THR A 291 -11.91 -0.42 21.17
N ILE A 292 -11.43 -0.15 19.95
CA ILE A 292 -10.28 -0.86 19.37
C ILE A 292 -9.01 -0.08 19.71
N SER A 293 -7.92 -0.81 20.00
CA SER A 293 -6.65 -0.19 20.34
C SER A 293 -6.04 0.54 19.13
N PRO A 294 -5.32 1.66 19.35
CA PRO A 294 -4.67 2.40 18.28
C PRO A 294 -3.70 1.55 17.44
N ASP A 295 -2.99 0.61 18.06
CA ASP A 295 -2.02 -0.26 17.37
C ASP A 295 -2.71 -1.17 16.35
N ILE A 296 -3.87 -1.74 16.70
CA ILE A 296 -4.64 -2.61 15.80
C ILE A 296 -5.24 -1.78 14.66
N LEU A 297 -5.71 -0.57 14.93
CA LEU A 297 -6.18 0.33 13.88
C LEU A 297 -5.06 0.76 12.95
N LYS A 298 -3.84 0.92 13.46
CA LYS A 298 -2.66 1.19 12.64
C LYS A 298 -2.34 0.00 11.73
N SER A 299 -2.33 -1.22 12.26
CA SER A 299 -2.16 -2.43 11.45
C SER A 299 -3.26 -2.60 10.40
N TYR A 300 -4.53 -2.37 10.77
CA TYR A 300 -5.64 -2.39 9.84
C TYR A 300 -5.49 -1.33 8.75
N TYR A 301 -5.08 -0.11 9.11
CA TYR A 301 -4.82 0.95 8.14
C TYR A 301 -3.70 0.56 7.16
N SER A 302 -2.60 0.00 7.67
CA SER A 302 -1.51 -0.53 6.83
C SER A 302 -1.99 -1.63 5.89
N SER A 303 -2.80 -2.58 6.36
CA SER A 303 -3.34 -3.64 5.50
C SER A 303 -4.26 -3.08 4.40
N LEU A 304 -5.05 -2.03 4.69
CA LEU A 304 -5.84 -1.36 3.67
C LEU A 304 -4.96 -0.72 2.58
N LEU A 305 -3.82 -0.14 2.96
CA LEU A 305 -2.87 0.44 2.00
C LEU A 305 -2.19 -0.63 1.14
N GLU A 306 -1.91 -1.80 1.70
CA GLU A 306 -1.35 -2.94 0.96
C GLU A 306 -2.36 -3.54 -0.03
N GLU A 307 -3.65 -3.53 0.30
CA GLU A 307 -4.74 -3.91 -0.62
C GLU A 307 -4.96 -2.87 -1.73
N PHE A 308 -4.30 -1.71 -1.68
CA PHE A 308 -4.52 -0.61 -2.62
C PHE A 308 -4.32 -0.98 -4.11
N PRO A 309 -3.30 -1.76 -4.52
CA PRO A 309 -3.12 -2.17 -5.92
C PRO A 309 -4.28 -3.01 -6.46
N LEU A 310 -5.01 -3.70 -5.57
CA LEU A 310 -6.17 -4.55 -5.88
C LEU A 310 -7.51 -3.82 -5.64
N PHE A 311 -7.46 -2.62 -5.07
CA PHE A 311 -8.56 -1.91 -4.43
C PHE A 311 -9.83 -1.75 -5.25
N MET A 312 -9.68 -1.59 -6.56
CA MET A 312 -10.80 -1.28 -7.43
C MET A 312 -11.41 -2.50 -8.12
N GLY A 313 -10.90 -3.71 -7.90
CA GLY A 313 -11.46 -4.98 -8.39
C GLY A 313 -12.15 -4.83 -9.75
N TYR A 314 -11.35 -4.71 -10.83
CA TYR A 314 -11.82 -4.33 -12.17
C TYR A 314 -13.13 -5.01 -12.59
N GLU A 315 -13.25 -6.31 -12.30
CA GLU A 315 -14.45 -7.11 -12.59
C GLU A 315 -15.72 -6.59 -11.89
N MET A 316 -15.66 -6.27 -10.59
CA MET A 316 -16.82 -5.73 -9.87
C MET A 316 -17.19 -4.32 -10.32
N LEU A 317 -16.19 -3.51 -10.68
CA LEU A 317 -16.46 -2.20 -11.28
C LEU A 317 -17.21 -2.37 -12.61
N CYS A 318 -16.79 -3.29 -13.48
CA CYS A 318 -17.51 -3.61 -14.71
C CYS A 318 -18.95 -4.09 -14.43
N ILE A 319 -19.18 -4.91 -13.41
CA ILE A 319 -20.52 -5.37 -13.02
C ILE A 319 -21.42 -4.19 -12.63
N VAL A 320 -20.92 -3.27 -11.79
CA VAL A 320 -21.68 -2.10 -11.34
C VAL A 320 -21.95 -1.13 -12.49
N LEU A 321 -20.95 -0.90 -13.36
CA LEU A 321 -21.13 -0.08 -14.55
C LEU A 321 -22.15 -0.67 -15.51
N LYS A 322 -22.12 -1.98 -15.74
CA LYS A 322 -23.10 -2.69 -16.58
C LYS A 322 -24.52 -2.55 -16.04
N LYS A 323 -24.70 -2.59 -14.71
CA LYS A 323 -26.00 -2.38 -14.07
C LYS A 323 -26.53 -0.96 -14.26
N LYS A 324 -25.65 0.06 -14.23
CA LYS A 324 -26.04 1.48 -14.40
C LYS A 324 -26.20 1.92 -15.84
N LEU A 325 -25.35 1.38 -16.72
CA LEU A 325 -25.27 1.71 -18.14
C LEU A 325 -25.77 0.52 -18.94
N SER A 326 -27.01 0.09 -18.69
CA SER A 326 -27.58 -1.12 -19.29
C SER A 326 -27.64 -1.09 -20.82
N SER A 327 -27.57 0.09 -21.41
CA SER A 327 -27.52 0.30 -22.86
C SER A 327 -26.11 0.42 -23.44
N ALA A 328 -25.05 0.48 -22.61
CA ALA A 328 -23.68 0.58 -23.08
C ALA A 328 -23.14 -0.78 -23.53
N SER A 329 -22.26 -0.78 -24.53
CA SER A 329 -21.60 -2.02 -24.95
C SER A 329 -20.61 -2.50 -23.88
N THR A 330 -20.28 -3.79 -23.89
CA THR A 330 -19.25 -4.35 -22.99
C THR A 330 -17.91 -3.63 -23.16
N GLU A 331 -17.55 -3.26 -24.38
CA GLU A 331 -16.31 -2.55 -24.68
C GLU A 331 -16.29 -1.14 -24.07
N ASP A 332 -17.43 -0.43 -24.12
CA ASP A 332 -17.55 0.90 -23.49
C ASP A 332 -17.44 0.81 -21.96
N ILE A 333 -18.04 -0.23 -21.37
CA ILE A 333 -17.95 -0.51 -19.93
C ILE A 333 -16.50 -0.78 -19.52
N GLU A 334 -15.77 -1.60 -20.27
CA GLU A 334 -14.37 -1.93 -20.01
C GLU A 334 -13.46 -0.70 -20.16
N LYS A 335 -13.63 0.09 -21.23
CA LYS A 335 -12.91 1.36 -21.41
C LYS A 335 -13.14 2.31 -20.25
N LEU A 336 -14.40 2.43 -19.82
CA LEU A 336 -14.78 3.30 -18.71
C LEU A 336 -14.22 2.79 -17.38
N ALA A 337 -14.28 1.48 -17.10
CA ALA A 337 -13.68 0.84 -15.92
C ALA A 337 -12.16 1.05 -15.87
N LYS A 338 -11.48 0.92 -17.01
CA LYS A 338 -10.05 1.19 -17.12
C LYS A 338 -9.72 2.66 -16.85
N HIS A 339 -10.46 3.58 -17.47
CA HIS A 339 -10.32 5.01 -17.22
C HIS A 339 -10.49 5.36 -15.73
N PHE A 340 -11.50 4.77 -15.08
CA PHE A 340 -11.70 4.93 -13.64
C PHE A 340 -10.52 4.39 -12.82
N THR A 341 -10.02 3.21 -13.19
CA THR A 341 -8.87 2.58 -12.53
C THR A 341 -7.63 3.47 -12.60
N ASP A 342 -7.35 4.02 -13.77
CA ASP A 342 -6.19 4.88 -14.01
C ASP A 342 -6.32 6.23 -13.28
N LYS A 343 -7.53 6.81 -13.24
CA LYS A 343 -7.77 8.08 -12.53
C LYS A 343 -7.50 7.96 -11.03
N VAL A 344 -7.94 6.89 -10.37
CA VAL A 344 -7.72 6.72 -8.92
C VAL A 344 -6.25 6.44 -8.59
N LYS A 345 -5.49 5.75 -9.45
CA LYS A 345 -4.06 5.48 -9.22
C LYS A 345 -3.25 6.78 -9.04
N ASN A 346 -3.63 7.81 -9.79
CA ASN A 346 -2.92 9.08 -9.86
C ASN A 346 -3.49 10.15 -8.92
N GLU A 347 -4.50 9.83 -8.11
CA GLU A 347 -5.21 10.82 -7.29
C GLU A 347 -4.54 11.08 -5.94
N LYS A 348 -4.49 12.36 -5.56
CA LYS A 348 -3.85 12.83 -4.31
C LYS A 348 -4.63 12.35 -3.08
N PHE A 349 -5.95 12.25 -3.18
CA PHE A 349 -6.84 11.86 -2.08
C PHE A 349 -7.17 10.36 -2.05
N LYS A 350 -6.44 9.53 -2.80
CA LYS A 350 -6.71 8.09 -2.93
C LYS A 350 -6.78 7.33 -1.59
N LYS A 351 -5.93 7.69 -0.62
CA LYS A 351 -5.93 7.10 0.73
C LYS A 351 -7.26 7.35 1.46
N VAL A 352 -7.84 8.55 1.29
CA VAL A 352 -9.14 8.90 1.87
C VAL A 352 -10.24 8.06 1.26
N TRP A 353 -10.29 7.98 -0.08
CA TRP A 353 -11.30 7.20 -0.79
C TRP A 353 -11.23 5.70 -0.42
N LEU A 354 -10.01 5.17 -0.28
CA LEU A 354 -9.75 3.82 0.20
C LEU A 354 -10.39 3.55 1.56
N VAL A 355 -10.04 4.36 2.57
CA VAL A 355 -10.56 4.18 3.93
C VAL A 355 -12.08 4.35 3.96
N MET A 356 -12.61 5.41 3.33
CA MET A 356 -14.05 5.69 3.32
C MET A 356 -14.86 4.57 2.66
N SER A 357 -14.40 4.10 1.51
CA SER A 357 -15.08 3.03 0.76
C SER A 357 -15.06 1.70 1.53
N ASN A 358 -13.99 1.40 2.27
CA ASN A 358 -13.94 0.21 3.12
C ASN A 358 -14.85 0.31 4.33
N LEU A 359 -15.00 1.49 4.94
CA LEU A 359 -16.01 1.71 5.98
C LEU A 359 -17.44 1.55 5.44
N ILE A 360 -17.68 1.99 4.20
CA ILE A 360 -18.96 1.76 3.49
C ILE A 360 -19.18 0.28 3.22
N LYS A 361 -18.16 -0.44 2.74
CA LYS A 361 -18.19 -1.90 2.54
C LYS A 361 -18.58 -2.64 3.81
N ILE A 362 -17.92 -2.34 4.93
CA ILE A 362 -18.20 -2.99 6.22
C ILE A 362 -19.65 -2.76 6.65
N LYS A 363 -20.19 -1.56 6.42
CA LYS A 363 -21.55 -1.22 6.87
C LYS A 363 -22.66 -1.71 5.93
N TYR A 364 -22.44 -1.67 4.62
CA TYR A 364 -23.50 -1.83 3.60
C TYR A 364 -23.21 -2.89 2.53
N GLY A 365 -22.01 -3.47 2.51
CA GLY A 365 -21.59 -4.49 1.56
C GLY A 365 -20.79 -3.94 0.36
N GLU A 366 -20.26 -4.85 -0.44
CA GLU A 366 -19.41 -4.56 -1.61
C GLU A 366 -20.13 -3.70 -2.67
N GLU A 367 -21.40 -3.98 -2.96
CA GLU A 367 -22.14 -3.22 -3.97
C GLU A 367 -22.15 -1.71 -3.65
N GLU A 368 -22.39 -1.35 -2.39
CA GLU A 368 -22.42 0.05 -1.97
C GLU A 368 -21.03 0.71 -1.99
N LYS A 369 -19.95 -0.06 -1.76
CA LYS A 369 -18.57 0.41 -1.91
C LYS A 369 -18.31 0.88 -3.34
N PHE A 370 -18.69 0.08 -4.33
CA PHE A 370 -18.49 0.42 -5.74
C PHE A 370 -19.41 1.56 -6.20
N GLU A 371 -20.66 1.60 -5.71
CA GLU A 371 -21.56 2.75 -5.92
C GLU A 371 -20.97 4.06 -5.41
N TYR A 372 -20.34 4.03 -4.23
CA TYR A 372 -19.64 5.17 -3.66
C TYR A 372 -18.43 5.58 -4.50
N LEU A 373 -17.57 4.64 -4.88
CA LEU A 373 -16.40 4.92 -5.72
C LEU A 373 -16.80 5.52 -7.06
N PHE A 374 -17.80 4.96 -7.73
CA PHE A 374 -18.36 5.53 -8.94
C PHE A 374 -18.88 6.96 -8.71
N SER A 375 -19.52 7.21 -7.56
CA SER A 375 -20.02 8.54 -7.21
C SER A 375 -18.90 9.56 -6.94
N ILE A 376 -17.78 9.15 -6.32
CA ILE A 376 -16.59 10.00 -6.15
C ILE A 376 -16.06 10.43 -7.50
N ILE A 377 -15.86 9.48 -8.42
CA ILE A 377 -15.15 9.79 -9.65
C ILE A 377 -15.98 10.71 -10.58
N ASN A 378 -17.31 10.62 -10.46
CA ASN A 378 -18.26 11.52 -11.11
C ASN A 378 -18.50 12.84 -10.37
N GLY A 379 -17.75 13.13 -9.29
CA GLY A 379 -17.90 14.37 -8.52
C GLY A 379 -19.18 14.49 -7.69
N LYS A 380 -19.94 13.39 -7.53
CA LYS A 380 -21.16 13.37 -6.71
C LYS A 380 -20.89 13.13 -5.22
N ALA A 381 -19.68 12.71 -4.89
CA ALA A 381 -19.24 12.36 -3.53
C ALA A 381 -17.89 13.03 -3.17
N THR A 382 -17.56 14.14 -3.83
CA THR A 382 -16.38 14.99 -3.59
C THR A 382 -16.70 16.16 -2.70
#